data_AF-I4A3N7-F1
#
_entry.id   AF-I4A3N7-F1
#
_cell.length_a   1.000
_cell.length_b   1.000
_cell.length_c   1.000
_cell.angle_alpha   90.00
_cell.angle_beta   90.00
_cell.angle_gamma   90.00
#
_symmetry.space_group_name_H-M   'P 1'
#
loop_
_entity.id
_entity.type
_entity.pdbx_description
1 polymer ?
#
loop_
_entity_poly.entity_id
_entity_poly.type
_entity_poly.pdbx_seq_one_letter_code
_entity_poly.pdbx_strand_id
1 'polypeptide(L)'
;MEEQFRMNEITKNTGINKSTVLYYLSLGLLPDPIRTSKNMAYYPAIYLDIIPVIRYLQEKMHLPLGIIKQLIDNIGFQRFTTENAIHYYETFLSPLKQKEDHVFYNSKEFINISNLESHEIRQLENSELLFPSGSELYCNEDLLVANAFKKLKDYGITVSDIKKLADKTETLAYEIHELYHKYAKGLDSEEEQELTKAMRKELETIFGYLINKYMQLIYKEENE
;
A
#
# COMPACT_ATOMS: atom_id res chain seq x y z
N MET A 1 -10.73 -17.08 26.83
CA MET A 1 -10.51 -17.99 25.70
C MET A 1 -11.12 -17.32 24.49
N GLU A 2 -10.36 -17.07 23.44
CA GLU A 2 -10.92 -16.57 22.18
C GLU A 2 -11.95 -17.58 21.66
N GLU A 3 -13.10 -17.09 21.23
CA GLU A 3 -14.16 -17.92 20.69
C GLU A 3 -13.69 -18.56 19.37
N GLN A 4 -13.98 -19.85 19.20
CA GLN A 4 -13.47 -20.67 18.10
C GLN A 4 -14.63 -21.33 17.35
N PHE A 5 -14.63 -21.18 16.03
CA PHE A 5 -15.71 -21.63 15.16
C PHE A 5 -15.27 -22.83 14.32
N ARG A 6 -16.23 -23.66 13.92
CA ARG A 6 -16.03 -24.65 12.85
C ARG A 6 -16.25 -24.01 11.48
N MET A 7 -15.70 -24.62 10.43
CA MET A 7 -15.85 -24.12 9.05
C MET A 7 -17.32 -23.84 8.68
N ASN A 8 -18.24 -24.75 9.01
CA ASN A 8 -19.66 -24.57 8.69
C ASN A 8 -20.27 -23.33 9.38
N GLU A 9 -19.79 -23.00 10.58
CA GLU A 9 -20.24 -21.82 11.30
C GLU A 9 -19.66 -20.55 10.68
N ILE A 10 -18.39 -20.55 10.27
CA ILE A 10 -17.79 -19.45 9.51
C ILE A 10 -18.59 -19.19 8.23
N THR A 11 -18.85 -20.22 7.42
CA THR A 11 -19.59 -20.08 6.16
C THR A 11 -21.01 -19.58 6.38
N LYS A 12 -21.67 -20.03 7.46
CA LYS A 12 -23.04 -19.62 7.79
C LYS A 12 -23.10 -18.15 8.22
N ASN A 13 -22.15 -17.70 9.03
CA ASN A 13 -22.14 -16.33 9.55
C ASN A 13 -21.65 -15.31 8.51
N THR A 14 -20.67 -15.67 7.68
CA THR A 14 -20.06 -14.74 6.70
C THR A 14 -20.72 -14.77 5.32
N GLY A 15 -21.52 -15.81 5.03
CA GLY A 15 -22.19 -15.99 3.74
C GLY A 15 -21.26 -16.42 2.60
N ILE A 16 -19.97 -16.66 2.84
CA ILE A 16 -19.04 -17.19 1.83
C ILE A 16 -18.94 -18.71 1.91
N ASN A 17 -18.64 -19.34 0.77
CA ASN A 17 -18.49 -20.79 0.72
C ASN A 17 -17.12 -21.24 1.28
N LYS A 18 -17.02 -22.52 1.63
CA LYS A 18 -15.80 -23.14 2.17
C LYS A 18 -14.58 -22.94 1.26
N SER A 19 -14.74 -23.06 -0.06
CA SER A 19 -13.63 -22.86 -1.01
C SER A 19 -13.08 -21.45 -0.95
N THR A 20 -13.93 -20.42 -0.82
CA THR A 20 -13.51 -19.02 -0.69
C THR A 20 -12.74 -18.80 0.62
N VAL A 21 -13.22 -19.36 1.75
CA VAL A 21 -12.50 -19.28 3.03
C VAL A 21 -11.11 -19.89 2.91
N LEU A 22 -11.00 -21.08 2.30
CA LEU A 22 -9.71 -21.75 2.09
C LEU A 22 -8.81 -21.00 1.11
N TYR A 23 -9.40 -20.36 0.09
CA TYR A 23 -8.66 -19.55 -0.86
C TYR A 23 -8.06 -18.31 -0.19
N TYR A 24 -8.86 -17.58 0.60
CA TYR A 24 -8.36 -16.45 1.39
C TYR A 24 -7.26 -16.88 2.38
N LEU A 25 -7.44 -18.02 3.06
CA LEU A 25 -6.41 -18.59 3.91
C LEU A 25 -5.13 -18.91 3.13
N SER A 26 -5.24 -19.48 1.92
CA SER A 26 -4.07 -19.81 1.09
C SER A 26 -3.28 -18.58 0.61
N LEU A 27 -3.95 -17.42 0.52
CA LEU A 27 -3.35 -16.13 0.19
C LEU A 27 -2.81 -15.39 1.42
N GLY A 28 -2.98 -15.94 2.63
CA GLY A 28 -2.59 -15.29 3.88
C GLY A 28 -3.52 -14.15 4.31
N LEU A 29 -4.73 -14.06 3.75
CA LEU A 29 -5.71 -13.01 4.10
C LEU A 29 -6.46 -13.30 5.40
N LEU A 30 -6.21 -14.45 6.01
CA LEU A 30 -6.85 -14.89 7.25
C LEU A 30 -5.79 -15.53 8.15
N PRO A 31 -5.89 -15.40 9.48
CA PRO A 31 -4.92 -16.00 10.40
C PRO A 31 -5.01 -17.52 10.37
N ASP A 32 -3.92 -18.20 10.74
CA ASP A 32 -3.89 -19.66 10.69
C ASP A 32 -4.93 -20.32 11.62
N PRO A 33 -5.65 -21.35 11.14
CA PRO A 33 -6.59 -22.09 11.96
C PRO A 33 -5.89 -23.08 12.89
N ILE A 34 -6.51 -23.35 14.04
CA ILE A 34 -6.01 -24.30 15.03
C ILE A 34 -6.41 -25.71 14.62
N ARG A 35 -5.46 -26.49 14.13
CA ARG A 35 -5.69 -27.89 13.72
C ARG A 35 -5.68 -28.82 14.94
N THR A 36 -6.78 -29.54 15.16
CA THR A 36 -6.92 -30.51 16.25
C THR A 36 -6.86 -31.96 15.78
N SER A 37 -7.09 -32.21 14.48
CA SER A 37 -6.82 -33.49 13.83
C SER A 37 -6.65 -33.32 12.32
N LYS A 38 -6.37 -34.41 11.59
CA LYS A 38 -6.25 -34.41 10.12
C LYS A 38 -7.47 -33.82 9.41
N ASN A 39 -8.67 -33.96 9.98
CA ASN A 39 -9.93 -33.53 9.37
C ASN A 39 -10.65 -32.43 10.17
N MET A 40 -10.03 -31.90 11.23
CA MET A 40 -10.70 -30.96 12.12
C MET A 40 -9.78 -29.79 12.46
N ALA A 41 -10.32 -28.59 12.21
CA ALA A 41 -9.69 -27.33 12.53
C ALA A 41 -10.73 -26.39 13.13
N TYR A 42 -10.27 -25.56 14.05
CA TYR A 42 -11.01 -24.46 14.65
C TYR A 42 -10.49 -23.14 14.10
N TYR A 43 -11.42 -22.25 13.76
CA TYR A 43 -11.16 -20.96 13.15
C TYR A 43 -11.35 -19.87 14.20
N PRO A 44 -10.39 -18.94 14.35
CA PRO A 44 -10.53 -17.83 15.29
C PRO A 44 -11.75 -16.95 14.97
N ALA A 45 -12.40 -16.39 16.00
CA ALA A 45 -13.55 -15.49 15.85
C ALA A 45 -13.32 -14.32 14.89
N ILE A 46 -12.08 -13.82 14.81
CA ILE A 46 -11.67 -12.70 13.96
C ILE A 46 -11.96 -12.92 12.47
N TYR A 47 -12.17 -14.17 12.03
CA TYR A 47 -12.67 -14.47 10.68
C TYR A 47 -14.01 -13.79 10.39
N LEU A 48 -14.88 -13.68 11.40
CA LEU A 48 -16.19 -13.04 11.29
C LEU A 48 -16.07 -11.52 11.09
N ASP A 49 -14.95 -10.93 11.51
CA ASP A 49 -14.66 -9.50 11.36
C ASP A 49 -13.91 -9.21 10.05
N ILE A 50 -12.89 -10.01 9.72
CA ILE A 50 -12.04 -9.78 8.55
C ILE A 50 -12.75 -10.10 7.23
N ILE A 51 -13.52 -11.20 7.16
CA ILE A 51 -14.14 -11.64 5.90
C ILE A 51 -15.10 -10.57 5.34
N PRO A 52 -15.99 -9.95 6.13
CA PRO A 52 -16.81 -8.84 5.65
C PRO A 52 -15.99 -7.65 5.10
N VAL A 53 -14.87 -7.31 5.74
CA VAL A 53 -13.98 -6.22 5.29
C VAL A 53 -13.34 -6.58 3.95
N ILE A 54 -12.78 -7.79 3.80
CA ILE A 54 -12.22 -8.26 2.52
C ILE A 54 -13.27 -8.17 1.41
N ARG A 55 -14.50 -8.62 1.68
CA ARG A 55 -15.60 -8.55 0.71
C ARG A 55 -15.97 -7.12 0.36
N TYR A 56 -16.03 -6.22 1.33
CA TYR A 56 -16.31 -4.81 1.06
C TYR A 56 -15.25 -4.21 0.13
N LEU A 57 -13.97 -4.41 0.44
CA LEU A 57 -12.85 -3.91 -0.36
C LEU A 57 -12.85 -4.50 -1.78
N GLN A 58 -13.17 -5.79 -1.91
CA GLN A 58 -13.21 -6.47 -3.22
C GLN A 58 -14.46 -6.10 -4.05
N GLU A 59 -15.64 -6.05 -3.44
CA GLU A 59 -16.92 -5.90 -4.15
C GLU A 59 -17.33 -4.44 -4.34
N LYS A 60 -17.00 -3.56 -3.38
CA LYS A 60 -17.40 -2.14 -3.42
C LYS A 60 -16.29 -1.22 -3.90
N MET A 61 -15.04 -1.57 -3.61
CA MET A 61 -13.87 -0.81 -4.04
C MET A 61 -13.10 -1.49 -5.16
N HIS A 62 -13.49 -2.69 -5.60
CA HIS A 62 -12.82 -3.42 -6.67
C HIS A 62 -11.32 -3.66 -6.43
N LEU A 63 -10.88 -3.71 -5.17
CA LEU A 63 -9.48 -3.95 -4.83
C LEU A 63 -9.11 -5.42 -5.07
N PRO A 64 -7.99 -5.72 -5.77
CA PRO A 64 -7.48 -7.07 -5.87
C PRO A 64 -7.03 -7.61 -4.51
N LEU A 65 -7.10 -8.94 -4.38
CA LEU A 65 -6.71 -9.64 -3.17
C LEU A 65 -5.23 -9.42 -2.78
N GLY A 66 -4.34 -9.14 -3.74
CA GLY A 66 -2.95 -8.78 -3.45
C GLY A 66 -2.82 -7.47 -2.67
N ILE A 67 -3.65 -6.48 -2.98
CA ILE A 67 -3.68 -5.20 -2.27
C ILE A 67 -4.34 -5.35 -0.92
N ILE A 68 -5.44 -6.09 -0.86
CA ILE A 68 -6.09 -6.39 0.42
C ILE A 68 -5.11 -7.13 1.35
N LYS A 69 -4.27 -8.02 0.82
CA LYS A 69 -3.18 -8.65 1.56
C LYS A 69 -2.18 -7.63 2.08
N GLN A 70 -1.72 -6.70 1.25
CA GLN A 70 -0.83 -5.63 1.70
C GLN A 70 -1.46 -4.76 2.79
N LEU A 71 -2.75 -4.44 2.70
CA LEU A 71 -3.46 -3.72 3.76
C LEU A 71 -3.47 -4.51 5.07
N ILE A 72 -3.76 -5.81 5.01
CA ILE A 72 -3.74 -6.71 6.17
C ILE A 72 -2.34 -6.81 6.77
N ASP A 73 -1.30 -6.99 5.94
CA ASP A 73 0.08 -7.14 6.39
C ASP A 73 0.59 -5.88 7.12
N ASN A 74 0.14 -4.68 6.70
CA ASN A 74 0.55 -3.42 7.31
C ASN A 74 -0.31 -2.98 8.51
N ILE A 75 -1.63 -3.18 8.46
CA ILE A 75 -2.55 -2.78 9.54
C ILE A 75 -2.57 -3.82 10.67
N GLY A 76 -2.42 -5.09 10.31
CA GLY A 76 -2.57 -6.24 11.19
C GLY A 76 -4.04 -6.61 11.44
N PHE A 77 -4.31 -7.91 11.58
CA PHE A 77 -5.67 -8.45 11.70
C PHE A 77 -6.52 -7.79 12.79
N GLN A 78 -5.93 -7.48 13.95
CA GLN A 78 -6.65 -6.91 15.11
C GLN A 78 -7.21 -5.51 14.86
N ARG A 79 -6.59 -4.74 13.95
CA ARG A 79 -7.02 -3.36 13.61
C ARG A 79 -7.67 -3.29 12.23
N PHE A 80 -7.86 -4.42 11.56
CA PHE A 80 -8.32 -4.48 10.19
C PHE A 80 -9.84 -4.28 10.09
N THR A 81 -10.26 -3.02 10.17
CA THR A 81 -11.65 -2.57 9.94
C THR A 81 -11.77 -1.99 8.53
N THR A 82 -13.00 -1.88 8.02
CA THR A 82 -13.27 -1.19 6.74
C THR A 82 -12.70 0.22 6.74
N GLU A 83 -12.90 0.95 7.82
CA GLU A 83 -12.46 2.35 7.97
C GLU A 83 -10.94 2.47 7.92
N ASN A 84 -10.23 1.67 8.72
CA ASN A 84 -8.77 1.67 8.75
C ASN A 84 -8.17 1.21 7.41
N ALA A 85 -8.78 0.20 6.77
CA ALA A 85 -8.33 -0.29 5.47
C ALA A 85 -8.49 0.77 4.38
N ILE A 86 -9.64 1.46 4.33
CA ILE A 86 -9.88 2.57 3.39
C ILE A 86 -8.88 3.69 3.65
N HIS A 87 -8.77 4.14 4.91
CA HIS A 87 -7.89 5.25 5.27
C HIS A 87 -6.44 4.97 4.91
N TYR A 88 -5.93 3.78 5.26
CA TYR A 88 -4.58 3.38 4.93
C TYR A 88 -4.38 3.32 3.41
N TYR A 89 -5.34 2.73 2.69
CA TYR A 89 -5.30 2.63 1.24
C TYR A 89 -5.23 4.01 0.58
N GLU A 90 -6.12 4.93 0.94
CA GLU A 90 -6.17 6.28 0.36
C GLU A 90 -4.96 7.14 0.72
N THR A 91 -4.42 6.93 1.93
CA THR A 91 -3.27 7.70 2.40
C THR A 91 -1.98 7.22 1.75
N PHE A 92 -1.73 5.91 1.77
CA PHE A 92 -0.41 5.34 1.54
C PHE A 92 -0.29 4.51 0.25
N LEU A 93 -1.37 3.84 -0.18
CA LEU A 93 -1.32 2.97 -1.37
C LEU A 93 -1.89 3.60 -2.63
N SER A 94 -2.70 4.67 -2.51
CA SER A 94 -3.11 5.48 -3.65
C SER A 94 -2.84 6.99 -3.44
N PRO A 95 -1.58 7.38 -3.22
CA PRO A 95 -1.26 8.77 -2.96
C PRO A 95 -1.52 9.68 -4.18
N LEU A 96 -1.34 9.19 -5.41
CA LEU A 96 -1.35 10.05 -6.60
C LEU A 96 -2.71 10.14 -7.30
N LYS A 97 -3.82 9.80 -6.64
CA LYS A 97 -5.19 9.71 -7.21
C LYS A 97 -5.42 10.65 -8.41
N GLN A 98 -5.44 10.06 -9.59
CA GLN A 98 -6.30 10.53 -10.69
C GLN A 98 -7.53 9.62 -10.73
N LYS A 99 -8.67 10.21 -11.08
CA LYS A 99 -10.07 9.74 -10.98
C LYS A 99 -10.45 8.34 -11.54
N GLU A 100 -9.50 7.49 -11.89
CA GLU A 100 -9.75 6.23 -12.58
C GLU A 100 -9.70 5.02 -11.64
N ASP A 101 -10.33 3.93 -12.10
CA ASP A 101 -10.41 2.64 -11.44
C ASP A 101 -9.05 2.17 -10.90
N HIS A 102 -9.07 1.34 -9.86
CA HIS A 102 -7.87 0.69 -9.33
C HIS A 102 -7.38 -0.38 -10.32
N VAL A 103 -6.70 0.08 -11.37
CA VAL A 103 -6.10 -0.76 -12.39
C VAL A 103 -4.77 -1.27 -11.87
N PHE A 104 -4.65 -2.59 -11.83
CA PHE A 104 -3.41 -3.27 -11.53
C PHE A 104 -2.93 -3.97 -12.78
N TYR A 105 -1.62 -3.92 -12.98
CA TYR A 105 -0.95 -4.50 -14.13
C TYR A 105 -0.12 -5.68 -13.66
N ASN A 106 -0.23 -6.82 -14.34
CA ASN A 106 0.78 -7.86 -14.18
C ASN A 106 2.09 -7.44 -14.87
N SER A 107 3.19 -8.17 -14.60
CA SER A 107 4.51 -7.89 -15.21
C SER A 107 4.48 -7.64 -16.71
N LYS A 108 3.74 -8.45 -17.48
CA LYS A 108 3.71 -8.33 -18.95
C LYS A 108 2.98 -7.07 -19.39
N GLU A 109 1.84 -6.78 -18.77
CA GLU A 109 1.06 -5.56 -19.03
C GLU A 109 1.87 -4.32 -18.65
N PHE A 110 2.52 -4.35 -17.49
CA PHE A 110 3.32 -3.24 -16.99
C PHE A 110 4.50 -2.93 -17.91
N ILE A 111 5.27 -3.93 -18.34
CA ILE A 111 6.35 -3.78 -19.32
C ILE A 111 5.81 -3.13 -20.61
N ASN A 112 4.69 -3.61 -21.12
CA ASN A 112 4.11 -3.12 -22.37
C ASN A 112 3.64 -1.66 -22.26
N ILE A 113 2.95 -1.30 -21.17
CA ILE A 113 2.35 0.03 -20.99
C ILE A 113 3.38 1.07 -20.58
N SER A 114 4.32 0.74 -19.67
CA SER A 114 5.43 1.62 -19.33
C SER A 114 6.39 1.81 -20.50
N ASN A 115 6.44 0.82 -21.41
CA ASN A 115 7.34 0.79 -22.56
C ASN A 115 8.79 1.01 -22.09
N LEU A 116 9.15 0.32 -21.00
CA LEU A 116 10.48 0.13 -20.43
C LEU A 116 10.89 -1.34 -20.65
N GLU A 117 12.19 -1.59 -20.74
CA GLU A 117 12.72 -2.94 -20.84
C GLU A 117 12.65 -3.68 -19.50
N SER A 118 12.52 -5.02 -19.53
CA SER A 118 12.40 -5.81 -18.29
C SER A 118 13.60 -5.67 -17.34
N HIS A 119 14.78 -5.36 -17.86
CA HIS A 119 15.96 -5.13 -17.03
C HIS A 119 15.91 -3.78 -16.31
N GLU A 120 15.23 -2.77 -16.88
CA GLU A 120 15.07 -1.44 -16.29
C GLU A 120 14.07 -1.48 -15.15
N ILE A 121 12.94 -2.19 -15.34
CA ILE A 121 11.97 -2.40 -14.27
C ILE A 121 12.63 -3.11 -13.08
N ARG A 122 13.43 -4.16 -13.33
CA ARG A 122 14.21 -4.81 -12.26
C ARG A 122 15.22 -3.87 -11.59
N GLN A 123 15.83 -2.94 -12.32
CA GLN A 123 16.72 -1.96 -11.71
C GLN A 123 15.96 -0.98 -10.80
N LEU A 124 14.77 -0.55 -11.22
CA LEU A 124 13.90 0.31 -10.41
C LEU A 124 13.44 -0.41 -9.14
N GLU A 125 13.05 -1.69 -9.24
CA GLU A 125 12.68 -2.53 -8.09
C GLU A 125 13.85 -2.73 -7.12
N ASN A 126 15.02 -3.15 -7.63
CA ASN A 126 16.21 -3.36 -6.81
C ASN A 126 16.74 -2.07 -6.17
N SER A 127 16.35 -0.91 -6.72
CA SER A 127 16.69 0.40 -6.16
C SER A 127 15.58 0.97 -5.29
N GLU A 128 14.52 0.20 -4.99
CA GLU A 128 13.39 0.64 -4.15
C GLU A 128 12.72 1.91 -4.70
N LEU A 129 12.65 2.03 -6.03
CA LEU A 129 11.94 3.09 -6.73
C LEU A 129 10.56 2.63 -7.23
N LEU A 130 10.35 1.32 -7.35
CA LEU A 130 9.07 0.68 -7.62
C LEU A 130 8.78 -0.36 -6.55
N PHE A 131 7.54 -0.43 -6.09
CA PHE A 131 7.11 -1.30 -5.00
C PHE A 131 5.94 -2.18 -5.43
N PRO A 132 6.20 -3.24 -6.23
CA PRO A 132 5.14 -4.13 -6.67
C PRO A 132 4.39 -4.72 -5.47
N SER A 133 3.06 -4.66 -5.53
CA SER A 133 2.16 -5.17 -4.51
C SER A 133 2.07 -6.69 -4.59
N GLY A 134 2.83 -7.39 -3.74
CA GLY A 134 2.93 -8.85 -3.78
C GLY A 134 3.79 -9.36 -4.94
N SER A 135 3.59 -10.62 -5.35
CA SER A 135 4.50 -11.34 -6.26
C SER A 135 4.30 -11.03 -7.75
N GLU A 136 4.25 -9.76 -8.17
CA GLU A 136 4.19 -9.24 -9.58
C GLU A 136 2.95 -8.38 -9.97
N LEU A 137 2.34 -7.63 -9.06
CA LEU A 137 1.30 -6.65 -9.42
C LEU A 137 1.79 -5.23 -9.23
N TYR A 138 1.63 -4.39 -10.26
CA TYR A 138 1.99 -2.98 -10.22
C TYR A 138 0.72 -2.13 -10.21
N CYS A 139 0.71 -1.06 -9.42
CA CYS A 139 -0.37 -0.11 -9.39
C CYS A 139 -0.16 1.02 -10.42
N ASN A 140 -1.11 1.95 -10.49
CA ASN A 140 -0.99 3.11 -11.37
C ASN A 140 0.13 4.06 -10.92
N GLU A 141 0.39 4.16 -9.61
CA GLU A 141 1.48 4.95 -9.06
C GLU A 141 2.85 4.43 -9.51
N ASP A 142 3.05 3.10 -9.52
CA ASP A 142 4.23 2.48 -10.11
C ASP A 142 4.39 2.88 -11.60
N LEU A 143 3.28 2.90 -12.33
CA LEU A 143 3.29 3.28 -13.75
C LEU A 143 3.63 4.76 -13.95
N LEU A 144 3.16 5.65 -13.07
CA LEU A 144 3.52 7.08 -13.09
C LEU A 144 5.02 7.26 -12.86
N VAL A 145 5.61 6.54 -11.89
CA VAL A 145 7.05 6.58 -11.63
C VAL A 145 7.84 6.03 -12.82
N ALA A 146 7.44 4.89 -13.38
CA ALA A 146 8.07 4.30 -14.56
C ALA A 146 8.05 5.27 -15.75
N ASN A 147 6.91 5.91 -16.02
CA ASN A 147 6.76 6.90 -17.08
C ASN A 147 7.60 8.17 -16.83
N ALA A 148 7.71 8.61 -15.58
CA ALA A 148 8.58 9.73 -15.21
C ALA A 148 10.05 9.37 -15.44
N PHE A 149 10.50 8.21 -14.97
CA PHE A 149 11.86 7.73 -15.17
C PHE A 149 12.21 7.64 -16.66
N LYS A 150 11.30 7.10 -17.48
CA LYS A 150 11.50 7.02 -18.93
C LYS A 150 11.83 8.38 -19.56
N LYS A 151 11.09 9.42 -19.18
CA LYS A 151 11.35 10.79 -19.66
C LYS A 151 12.70 11.31 -19.18
N LEU A 152 13.08 11.03 -17.94
CA LEU A 152 14.38 11.44 -17.38
C LEU A 152 15.55 10.72 -18.06
N LYS A 153 15.36 9.44 -18.40
CA LYS A 153 16.34 8.63 -19.14
C LYS A 153 16.68 9.24 -20.50
N ASP A 154 15.72 9.85 -21.20
CA ASP A 154 15.97 10.54 -22.47
C ASP A 154 16.95 11.73 -22.32
N TYR A 155 17.14 12.25 -21.11
CA TYR A 155 18.14 13.26 -20.75
C TYR A 155 19.42 12.68 -20.14
N GLY A 156 19.57 11.36 -20.13
CA GLY A 156 20.75 10.66 -19.58
C GLY A 156 20.76 10.50 -18.06
N ILE A 157 19.65 10.80 -17.37
CA ILE A 157 19.53 10.60 -15.92
C ILE A 157 19.39 9.10 -15.64
N THR A 158 20.22 8.57 -14.75
CA THR A 158 20.25 7.14 -14.44
C THR A 158 19.40 6.79 -13.22
N VAL A 159 19.08 5.51 -13.07
CA VAL A 159 18.45 4.97 -11.85
C VAL A 159 19.27 5.32 -10.61
N SER A 160 20.61 5.28 -10.70
CA SER A 160 21.49 5.60 -9.58
C SER A 160 21.42 7.06 -9.15
N ASP A 161 21.17 7.99 -10.07
CA ASP A 161 21.03 9.41 -9.75
C ASP A 161 19.75 9.67 -8.96
N ILE A 162 18.67 9.00 -9.36
CA ILE A 162 17.36 9.08 -8.68
C ILE A 162 17.42 8.38 -7.32
N LYS A 163 18.11 7.23 -7.21
CA LYS A 163 18.27 6.50 -5.94
C LYS A 163 18.88 7.38 -4.85
N LYS A 164 19.88 8.19 -5.16
CA LYS A 164 20.45 9.17 -4.20
C LYS A 164 19.42 10.15 -3.65
N LEU A 165 18.41 10.51 -4.45
CA LEU A 165 17.31 11.37 -4.01
C LEU A 165 16.30 10.56 -3.19
N ALA A 166 16.01 9.33 -3.60
CA ALA A 166 15.12 8.43 -2.86
C ALA A 166 15.64 8.10 -1.45
N ASP A 167 16.94 7.88 -1.27
CA ASP A 167 17.55 7.64 0.05
C ASP A 167 17.32 8.81 1.01
N LYS A 168 17.38 10.05 0.50
CA LYS A 168 17.06 11.25 1.29
C LYS A 168 15.58 11.34 1.61
N THR A 169 14.73 10.99 0.65
CA THR A 169 13.27 10.94 0.85
C THR A 169 12.89 9.88 1.88
N GLU A 170 13.56 8.74 1.91
CA GLU A 170 13.37 7.71 2.95
C GLU A 170 13.69 8.27 4.34
N THR A 171 14.83 8.96 4.48
CA THR A 171 15.19 9.64 5.73
C THR A 171 14.12 10.65 6.15
N LEU A 172 13.64 11.46 5.22
CA LEU A 172 12.56 12.41 5.46
C LEU A 172 11.25 11.70 5.85
N ALA A 173 10.93 10.56 5.24
CA ALA A 173 9.75 9.78 5.55
C ALA A 173 9.79 9.25 6.99
N TYR A 174 10.95 8.79 7.48
CA TYR A 174 11.13 8.43 8.89
C TYR A 174 10.88 9.62 9.83
N GLU A 175 11.39 10.81 9.51
CA GLU A 175 11.15 12.01 10.32
C GLU A 175 9.65 12.39 10.36
N ILE A 176 8.97 12.30 9.22
CA ILE A 176 7.52 12.53 9.13
C ILE A 176 6.76 11.48 9.96
N HIS A 177 7.20 10.22 9.92
CA HIS A 177 6.58 9.13 10.68
C HIS A 177 6.73 9.33 12.19
N GLU A 178 7.90 9.74 12.66
CA GLU A 178 8.13 10.11 14.07
C GLU A 178 7.28 11.31 14.49
N LEU A 179 7.15 12.31 13.61
CA LEU A 179 6.27 13.46 13.83
C LEU A 179 4.82 13.00 13.99
N TYR A 180 4.34 12.14 13.08
CA TYR A 180 3.00 11.57 13.16
C TYR A 180 2.79 10.84 14.49
N HIS A 181 3.68 9.93 14.88
CA HIS A 181 3.57 9.19 16.15
C HIS A 181 3.52 10.09 17.38
N LYS A 182 4.28 11.19 17.37
CA LYS A 182 4.28 12.17 18.46
C LYS A 182 2.91 12.85 18.62
N TYR A 183 2.24 13.20 17.52
CA TYR A 183 0.99 13.96 17.53
C TYR A 183 -0.27 13.09 17.49
N ALA A 184 -0.18 11.85 17.01
CA ALA A 184 -1.26 10.87 17.05
C ALA A 184 -1.52 10.34 18.48
N LYS A 185 -0.55 10.47 19.39
CA LYS A 185 -0.65 9.90 20.74
C LYS A 185 -1.84 10.46 21.53
N GLY A 186 -2.81 9.59 21.80
CA GLY A 186 -3.99 9.91 22.61
C GLY A 186 -5.18 10.43 21.81
N LEU A 187 -5.06 10.49 20.48
CA LEU A 187 -6.17 10.71 19.58
C LEU A 187 -7.03 9.44 19.46
N ASP A 188 -8.31 9.63 19.19
CA ASP A 188 -9.16 8.53 18.74
C ASP A 188 -8.98 8.22 17.23
N SER A 189 -9.67 7.20 16.74
CA SER A 189 -9.56 6.76 15.34
C SER A 189 -9.95 7.84 14.33
N GLU A 190 -10.96 8.65 14.62
CA GLU A 190 -11.42 9.70 13.70
C GLU A 190 -10.41 10.85 13.67
N GLU A 191 -9.92 11.25 14.85
CA GLU A 191 -8.88 12.27 15.01
C GLU A 191 -7.54 11.85 14.36
N GLU A 192 -7.12 10.59 14.50
CA GLU A 192 -5.91 10.07 13.85
C GLU A 192 -6.01 10.13 12.32
N GLN A 193 -7.19 9.85 11.76
CA GLN A 193 -7.43 9.93 10.32
C GLN A 193 -7.38 11.36 9.80
N GLU A 194 -8.02 12.29 10.50
CA GLU A 194 -7.98 13.72 10.17
C GLU A 194 -6.56 14.28 10.27
N LEU A 195 -5.80 13.91 11.31
CA LEU A 195 -4.38 14.26 11.44
C LEU A 195 -3.59 13.74 10.25
N THR A 196 -3.77 12.46 9.88
CA THR A 196 -3.04 11.84 8.77
C THR A 196 -3.29 12.59 7.45
N LYS A 197 -4.56 12.90 7.14
CA LYS A 197 -4.94 13.63 5.92
C LYS A 197 -4.36 15.04 5.91
N ALA A 198 -4.47 15.75 7.04
CA ALA A 198 -3.95 17.11 7.19
C ALA A 198 -2.42 17.14 7.05
N MET A 199 -1.71 16.31 7.81
CA MET A 199 -0.25 16.22 7.75
C MET A 199 0.23 15.96 6.34
N ARG A 200 -0.36 14.98 5.64
CA ARG A 200 0.03 14.64 4.28
C ARG A 200 -0.07 15.85 3.33
N LYS A 201 -1.25 16.45 3.24
CA LYS A 201 -1.50 17.56 2.29
C LYS A 201 -0.67 18.80 2.60
N GLU A 202 -0.58 19.18 3.87
CA GLU A 202 0.12 20.40 4.26
C GLU A 202 1.65 20.23 4.16
N LEU A 203 2.18 19.04 4.48
CA LEU A 203 3.61 18.75 4.31
C LEU A 203 4.02 18.67 2.84
N GLU A 204 3.22 18.05 1.96
CA GLU A 204 3.45 18.07 0.50
C GLU A 204 3.59 19.52 -0.02
N THR A 205 2.73 20.42 0.47
CA THR A 205 2.78 21.85 0.13
C THR A 205 4.05 22.53 0.63
N ILE A 206 4.42 22.29 1.89
CA ILE A 206 5.64 22.85 2.51
C ILE A 206 6.89 22.36 1.78
N PHE A 207 7.02 21.06 1.54
CA PHE A 207 8.19 20.49 0.87
C PHE A 207 8.30 20.98 -0.57
N GLY A 208 7.19 21.05 -1.31
CA GLY A 208 7.17 21.63 -2.65
C GLY A 208 7.65 23.09 -2.67
N TYR A 209 7.22 23.90 -1.71
CA TYR A 209 7.71 25.28 -1.58
C TYR A 209 9.21 25.34 -1.24
N LEU A 210 9.66 24.57 -0.24
CA LEU A 210 11.05 24.60 0.22
C LEU A 210 12.02 24.13 -0.85
N ILE A 211 11.72 23.03 -1.55
CA ILE A 211 12.55 22.52 -2.66
C ILE A 211 12.75 23.61 -3.71
N ASN A 212 11.65 24.23 -4.18
CA ASN A 212 11.72 25.30 -5.16
C ASN A 212 12.51 26.51 -4.65
N LYS A 213 12.32 26.89 -3.37
CA LYS A 213 13.00 28.03 -2.78
C LYS A 213 14.51 27.80 -2.64
N TYR A 214 14.94 26.63 -2.20
CA TYR A 214 16.36 26.29 -2.10
C TYR A 214 17.02 26.23 -3.47
N MET A 215 16.35 25.64 -4.48
CA MET A 215 16.86 25.65 -5.85
C MET A 215 17.08 27.08 -6.37
N GLN A 216 16.14 28.00 -6.12
CA GLN A 216 16.31 29.42 -6.50
C GLN A 216 17.52 30.08 -5.83
N LEU A 217 17.78 29.78 -4.56
CA LEU A 217 18.93 30.34 -3.83
C LEU A 217 20.24 29.80 -4.40
N ILE A 218 20.32 28.49 -4.64
CA ILE A 218 21.50 27.85 -5.26
C ILE A 218 21.77 28.45 -6.65
N TYR A 219 20.74 28.55 -7.49
CA TYR A 219 20.90 29.17 -8.81
C TYR A 219 21.36 30.62 -8.74
N LYS A 220 20.95 31.37 -7.71
CA LYS A 220 21.41 32.75 -7.53
C LYS A 220 22.89 32.78 -7.15
N GLU A 221 23.33 31.93 -6.22
CA GLU A 221 24.73 31.82 -5.79
C GLU A 221 25.67 31.37 -6.92
N GLU A 222 25.20 30.53 -7.84
CA GLU A 222 25.99 30.08 -9.00
C GLU A 222 26.16 31.15 -10.09
N ASN A 223 25.33 32.21 -10.08
CA ASN A 223 25.31 33.27 -11.08
C ASN A 223 25.75 34.65 -10.54
N GLU A 224 26.18 34.73 -9.27
CA GLU A 224 26.83 35.90 -8.64
C GLU A 224 28.35 35.70 -8.57
#